data_AF-A0A365PBX0-F1
#
_entry.id   AF-A0A365PBX0-F1
#
_cell.length_a   1.000
_cell.length_b   1.000
_cell.length_c   1.000
_cell.angle_alpha   90.00
_cell.angle_beta   90.00
_cell.angle_gamma   90.00
#
_symmetry.space_group_name_H-M   'P 1'
#
loop_
_entity.id
_entity.type
_entity.pdbx_description
1 polymer ?
#
loop_
_entity_poly.entity_id
_entity_poly.type
_entity_poly.pdbx_seq_one_letter_code
_entity_poly.pdbx_strand_id
1 'polypeptide(L)'
;MGQRHRRRLRQRDDQLSAPRNGPCWRAPGRLTNIPNDLIHLPDGRYMMTTFAIRSWDPISPGGSWATFHSRMWTSTEAHAENWERTWDLEVNRENFDFPNVGEWSHFQNNTMLMLPGEPWVYIYGTNEGRWNGGGIHLVRVDWRSMWNRSTYEFWGRDGGGTWAWRCGGFTTPILTPTVPNNAIGELSAQVIDGRVVLSYCDGILGAVTRTAPRPEGLWTMPAIQVTGVEQPALYAPAIHPYSNLGRAQMLLSAWPQVNGQTLYYGTRQWEVSLFGGGSGSLSSSPTARAATENLSSESSHVTEEYTGDLAPDVSQLPVAEQVAVLADAVDAEVDHDWLRSALQGELEDDRTTPADHENYDPMTAE
;
A
#
# COMPACT_ATOMS: atom_id res chain seq x y z
N MET A 1 -35.29 64.71 -13.41
CA MET A 1 -34.22 63.88 -14.00
C MET A 1 -33.03 63.94 -13.05
N GLY A 2 -32.58 62.93 -12.30
CA GLY A 2 -32.73 61.48 -12.32
C GLY A 2 -31.40 60.95 -11.76
N GLN A 3 -31.24 60.94 -10.42
CA GLN A 3 -30.03 60.47 -9.74
C GLN A 3 -30.01 58.95 -9.59
N ARG A 4 -28.83 58.35 -9.82
CA ARG A 4 -28.57 56.90 -9.72
C ARG A 4 -28.48 56.45 -8.26
N HIS A 5 -29.15 55.35 -7.92
CA HIS A 5 -28.97 54.64 -6.65
C HIS A 5 -28.68 53.15 -6.89
N ARG A 6 -27.56 52.68 -6.33
CA ARG A 6 -27.15 51.28 -6.25
C ARG A 6 -28.13 50.51 -5.35
N ARG A 7 -28.77 49.46 -5.86
CA ARG A 7 -29.53 48.49 -5.05
C ARG A 7 -28.62 47.38 -4.55
N ARG A 8 -28.41 47.30 -3.23
CA ARG A 8 -28.01 46.06 -2.54
C ARG A 8 -29.26 45.18 -2.41
N LEU A 9 -29.20 43.95 -2.91
CA LEU A 9 -30.22 42.93 -2.65
C LEU A 9 -29.91 42.28 -1.30
N ARG A 10 -30.77 42.52 -0.30
CA ARG A 10 -30.82 41.77 0.95
C ARG A 10 -31.50 40.43 0.67
N GLN A 11 -30.83 39.33 0.98
CA GLN A 11 -31.40 37.99 1.00
C GLN A 11 -32.40 37.93 2.17
N ARG A 12 -33.63 37.45 1.91
CA ARG A 12 -34.65 37.25 2.94
C ARG A 12 -34.40 35.91 3.62
N ASP A 13 -34.30 35.95 4.95
CA ASP A 13 -34.37 34.79 5.82
C ASP A 13 -35.83 34.33 5.95
N ASP A 14 -36.23 33.32 5.19
CA ASP A 14 -37.48 32.60 5.47
C ASP A 14 -37.15 31.41 6.38
N GLN A 15 -37.23 31.64 7.70
CA GLN A 15 -37.24 30.57 8.69
C GLN A 15 -38.59 29.83 8.65
N LEU A 16 -38.61 28.65 8.04
CA LEU A 16 -39.65 27.66 8.26
C LEU A 16 -39.25 26.76 9.44
N SER A 17 -40.00 26.91 10.53
CA SER A 17 -39.93 26.13 11.77
C SER A 17 -40.12 24.63 11.53
N ALA A 18 -39.13 23.82 11.91
CA ALA A 18 -39.22 22.36 11.92
C ALA A 18 -39.73 21.82 13.28
N PRO A 19 -40.48 20.70 13.30
CA PRO A 19 -41.06 20.14 14.53
C PRO A 19 -40.01 19.50 15.43
N ARG A 20 -40.22 19.63 16.75
CA ARG A 20 -39.45 18.92 17.78
C ARG A 20 -39.95 17.47 17.87
N ASN A 21 -39.01 16.54 18.03
CA ASN A 21 -39.15 15.12 18.38
C ASN A 21 -39.22 14.11 17.21
N GLY A 22 -38.03 13.69 16.78
CA GLY A 22 -37.71 12.50 15.98
C GLY A 22 -36.20 12.21 16.13
N PRO A 23 -35.71 10.97 15.91
CA PRO A 23 -34.30 10.63 16.10
C PRO A 23 -33.44 11.57 15.26
N CYS A 24 -32.45 12.18 15.92
CA CYS A 24 -31.81 13.40 15.47
C CYS A 24 -31.06 13.24 14.14
N TRP A 25 -31.66 13.68 13.04
CA TRP A 25 -30.93 14.13 11.86
C TRP A 25 -30.25 15.46 12.20
N ARG A 26 -29.01 15.40 12.71
CA ARG A 26 -28.13 16.57 12.82
C ARG A 26 -27.59 16.90 11.43
N ALA A 27 -27.85 18.11 10.94
CA ALA A 27 -27.19 18.68 9.76
C ALA A 27 -25.67 18.87 10.01
N PRO A 28 -24.82 18.86 8.94
CA PRO A 28 -23.51 18.20 8.92
C PRO A 28 -22.40 19.09 9.50
N GLY A 29 -21.92 18.76 10.69
CA GLY A 29 -20.78 19.42 11.33
C GLY A 29 -19.48 18.68 11.05
N ARG A 30 -18.68 19.20 10.10
CA ARG A 30 -17.28 18.82 9.77
C ARG A 30 -17.09 17.37 9.33
N LEU A 31 -17.18 17.13 8.02
CA LEU A 31 -16.60 15.96 7.39
C LEU A 31 -15.08 16.00 7.64
N THR A 32 -14.53 15.04 8.38
CA THR A 32 -13.09 14.87 8.49
C THR A 32 -12.63 14.08 7.28
N ASN A 33 -11.81 14.69 6.43
CA ASN A 33 -11.13 13.99 5.34
C ASN A 33 -9.69 13.73 5.77
N ILE A 34 -9.26 12.48 5.68
CA ILE A 34 -7.90 12.07 6.01
C ILE A 34 -7.17 11.79 4.68
N PRO A 35 -6.00 12.41 4.43
CA PRO A 35 -5.20 12.11 3.26
C PRO A 35 -4.82 10.63 3.23
N ASN A 36 -4.97 10.06 2.04
CA ASN A 36 -4.43 8.75 1.69
C ASN A 36 -3.05 8.96 1.06
N ASP A 37 -3.04 9.28 -0.23
CA ASP A 37 -1.84 9.38 -1.02
C ASP A 37 -2.03 10.33 -2.21
N LEU A 38 -0.94 10.69 -2.88
CA LEU A 38 -0.93 11.55 -4.06
C LEU A 38 0.08 11.08 -5.11
N ILE A 39 -0.24 11.30 -6.38
CA ILE A 39 0.64 11.04 -7.53
C ILE A 39 0.67 12.23 -8.48
N HIS A 40 1.74 12.34 -9.25
CA HIS A 40 1.89 13.29 -10.34
C HIS A 40 1.75 12.56 -11.67
N LEU A 41 0.74 12.92 -12.45
CA LEU A 41 0.43 12.31 -13.73
C LEU A 41 1.37 12.82 -14.84
N PRO A 42 1.56 12.04 -15.92
CA PRO A 42 2.43 12.43 -17.04
C PRO A 42 2.04 13.74 -17.74
N ASP A 43 0.78 14.18 -17.63
CA ASP A 43 0.30 15.42 -18.25
C ASP A 43 0.44 16.66 -17.35
N GLY A 44 1.10 16.54 -16.21
CA GLY A 44 1.37 17.64 -15.28
C GLY A 44 0.31 17.81 -14.19
N ARG A 45 -0.74 16.99 -14.18
CA ARG A 45 -1.77 17.03 -13.13
C ARG A 45 -1.33 16.25 -11.90
N TYR A 46 -1.71 16.73 -10.73
CA TYR A 46 -1.63 15.97 -9.49
C TYR A 46 -2.99 15.34 -9.19
N MET A 47 -2.95 14.13 -8.65
CA MET A 47 -4.12 13.41 -8.15
C MET A 47 -3.87 13.06 -6.68
N MET A 48 -4.88 13.23 -5.84
CA MET A 48 -4.84 12.84 -4.43
C MET A 48 -6.11 12.12 -4.05
N THR A 49 -6.01 11.16 -3.14
CA THR A 49 -7.16 10.53 -2.50
C THR A 49 -7.27 10.94 -1.04
N THR A 50 -8.51 11.00 -0.53
CA THR A 50 -8.78 11.19 0.90
C THR A 50 -9.98 10.34 1.31
N PHE A 51 -9.97 9.71 2.48
CA PHE A 51 -11.18 9.09 3.01
C PHE A 51 -11.96 10.00 3.96
N ALA A 52 -13.27 10.01 3.77
CA ALA A 52 -14.20 10.83 4.52
C ALA A 52 -14.76 10.04 5.71
N ILE A 53 -14.42 10.44 6.93
CA ILE A 53 -14.87 9.77 8.15
C ILE A 53 -16.38 9.98 8.34
N ARG A 54 -17.08 8.86 8.53
CA ARG A 54 -18.50 8.79 8.89
C ARG A 54 -18.69 8.69 10.40
N SER A 55 -17.90 7.87 11.07
CA SER A 55 -17.88 7.76 12.53
C SER A 55 -16.51 7.28 13.01
N TRP A 56 -16.07 7.81 14.14
CA TRP A 56 -14.90 7.31 14.86
C TRP A 56 -15.24 6.17 15.84
N ASP A 57 -16.53 5.91 16.07
CA ASP A 57 -16.98 4.80 16.90
C ASP A 57 -16.61 3.46 16.25
N PRO A 58 -16.39 2.39 17.04
CA PRO A 58 -16.03 1.06 16.56
C PRO A 58 -17.23 0.34 15.92
N ILE A 59 -17.75 0.88 14.83
CA ILE A 59 -19.00 0.44 14.17
C ILE A 59 -18.77 -0.23 12.81
N SER A 60 -17.55 -0.18 12.26
CA SER A 60 -17.23 -0.95 11.07
C SER A 60 -17.17 -2.45 11.40
N PRO A 61 -17.28 -3.36 10.42
CA PRO A 61 -17.09 -4.80 10.63
C PRO A 61 -15.75 -5.14 11.31
N GLY A 62 -14.73 -4.28 11.15
CA GLY A 62 -13.45 -4.37 11.84
C GLY A 62 -13.43 -3.91 13.30
N GLY A 63 -14.57 -3.50 13.89
CA GLY A 63 -14.62 -2.94 15.23
C GLY A 63 -13.89 -1.61 15.35
N SER A 64 -13.88 -0.81 14.27
CA SER A 64 -13.08 0.41 14.17
C SER A 64 -13.89 1.55 13.51
N TRP A 65 -13.23 2.65 13.15
CA TRP A 65 -13.89 3.78 12.49
C TRP A 65 -14.52 3.37 11.16
N ALA A 66 -15.51 4.16 10.76
CA ALA A 66 -16.22 4.00 9.52
C ALA A 66 -16.12 5.24 8.64
N THR A 67 -16.22 5.05 7.33
CA THR A 67 -16.09 6.04 6.27
C THR A 67 -17.35 6.12 5.41
N PHE A 68 -17.52 7.24 4.72
CA PHE A 68 -18.55 7.36 3.67
C PHE A 68 -18.02 6.88 2.32
N HIS A 69 -16.79 7.27 1.99
CA HIS A 69 -16.12 7.04 0.71
C HIS A 69 -14.64 7.43 0.82
N SER A 70 -13.85 6.97 -0.14
CA SER A 70 -12.61 7.64 -0.54
C SER A 70 -12.90 8.57 -1.72
N ARG A 71 -12.34 9.78 -1.72
CA ARG A 71 -12.58 10.82 -2.72
C ARG A 71 -11.30 11.15 -3.46
N MET A 72 -11.40 11.31 -4.77
CA MET A 72 -10.32 11.88 -5.58
C MET A 72 -10.39 13.41 -5.67
N TRP A 73 -9.22 14.02 -5.62
CA TRP A 73 -8.95 15.43 -5.82
C TRP A 73 -7.92 15.60 -6.93
N THR A 74 -7.92 16.75 -7.58
CA THR A 74 -6.95 17.06 -8.62
C THR A 74 -6.38 18.47 -8.45
N SER A 75 -5.15 18.67 -8.90
CA SER A 75 -4.56 19.99 -9.04
C SER A 75 -3.82 20.08 -10.37
N THR A 76 -3.88 21.25 -11.00
CA THR A 76 -3.13 21.56 -12.23
C THR A 76 -2.04 22.60 -11.98
N GLU A 77 -1.86 23.02 -10.72
CA GLU A 77 -0.84 23.97 -10.32
C GLU A 77 0.53 23.28 -10.24
N ALA A 78 1.59 24.01 -10.59
CA ALA A 78 2.96 23.48 -10.63
C ALA A 78 3.45 22.87 -9.29
N HIS A 79 2.83 23.23 -8.17
CA HIS A 79 3.21 22.78 -6.82
C HIS A 79 2.04 22.18 -6.03
N ALA A 80 0.88 21.97 -6.67
CA ALA A 80 -0.31 21.41 -6.04
C ALA A 80 -0.70 22.06 -4.70
N GLU A 81 -0.59 23.39 -4.60
CA GLU A 81 -0.90 24.13 -3.38
C GLU A 81 -2.41 24.23 -3.14
N ASN A 82 -3.20 24.24 -4.22
CA ASN A 82 -4.66 24.20 -4.17
C ASN A 82 -5.22 22.96 -4.86
N TRP A 83 -6.32 22.44 -4.30
CA TRP A 83 -6.96 21.20 -4.73
C TRP A 83 -8.42 21.43 -5.09
N GLU A 84 -8.82 20.86 -6.23
CA GLU A 84 -10.17 20.93 -6.75
C GLU A 84 -10.83 19.55 -6.70
N ARG A 85 -12.16 19.55 -6.67
CA ARG A 85 -12.94 18.32 -6.74
C ARG A 85 -12.86 17.77 -8.15
N THR A 86 -12.73 16.45 -8.24
CA THR A 86 -12.83 15.72 -9.51
C THR A 86 -14.29 15.66 -9.99
N TRP A 87 -14.51 15.18 -11.20
CA TRP A 87 -15.83 14.95 -11.78
C TRP A 87 -15.98 13.47 -12.16
N ASP A 88 -17.12 12.88 -11.82
CA ASP A 88 -17.51 11.55 -12.29
C ASP A 88 -18.27 11.70 -13.60
N LEU A 89 -17.64 11.30 -14.71
CA LEU A 89 -18.17 11.49 -16.05
C LEU A 89 -19.36 10.57 -16.35
N GLU A 90 -19.45 9.40 -15.71
CA GLU A 90 -20.47 8.41 -16.01
C GLU A 90 -21.84 8.79 -15.44
N VAL A 91 -21.83 9.34 -14.23
CA VAL A 91 -23.05 9.84 -13.58
C VAL A 91 -23.19 11.36 -13.66
N ASN A 92 -22.26 12.01 -14.37
CA ASN A 92 -22.19 13.46 -14.57
C ASN A 92 -22.37 14.25 -13.27
N ARG A 93 -21.51 13.96 -12.28
CA ARG A 93 -21.61 14.52 -10.93
C ARG A 93 -20.24 14.95 -10.41
N GLU A 94 -20.24 16.03 -9.64
CA GLU A 94 -19.06 16.45 -8.88
C GLU A 94 -18.65 15.39 -7.84
N ASN A 95 -17.35 15.20 -7.70
CA ASN A 95 -16.62 14.21 -6.92
C ASN A 95 -16.65 12.81 -7.53
N PHE A 96 -15.48 12.36 -7.97
CA PHE A 96 -15.23 10.95 -8.20
C PHE A 96 -14.88 10.28 -6.86
N ASP A 97 -15.84 9.52 -6.35
CA ASP A 97 -15.73 8.81 -5.07
C ASP A 97 -15.62 7.28 -5.31
N PHE A 98 -14.79 6.61 -4.51
CA PHE A 98 -14.86 5.18 -4.22
C PHE A 98 -15.87 4.98 -3.08
N PRO A 99 -17.13 4.64 -3.40
CA PRO A 99 -18.15 4.53 -2.37
C PRO A 99 -17.81 3.37 -1.44
N ASN A 100 -18.12 3.52 -0.15
CA ASN A 100 -17.90 2.46 0.83
C ASN A 100 -19.00 1.39 0.75
N VAL A 101 -19.08 0.70 -0.39
CA VAL A 101 -20.04 -0.36 -0.69
C VAL A 101 -19.51 -1.26 -1.81
N GLY A 102 -19.86 -2.54 -1.78
CA GLY A 102 -19.40 -3.52 -2.78
C GLY A 102 -17.88 -3.57 -2.86
N GLU A 103 -17.34 -3.80 -4.05
CA GLU A 103 -15.89 -3.90 -4.27
C GLU A 103 -15.11 -2.61 -3.97
N TRP A 104 -15.76 -1.45 -4.13
CA TRP A 104 -15.16 -0.16 -3.81
C TRP A 104 -14.93 0.04 -2.30
N SER A 105 -15.63 -0.73 -1.46
CA SER A 105 -15.40 -0.72 -0.01
C SER A 105 -13.99 -1.20 0.36
N HIS A 106 -13.24 -1.84 -0.54
CA HIS A 106 -11.85 -2.25 -0.30
C HIS A 106 -10.81 -1.15 -0.56
N PHE A 107 -11.23 0.06 -0.95
CA PHE A 107 -10.32 1.14 -1.34
C PHE A 107 -10.54 2.42 -0.53
N GLN A 108 -10.93 2.28 0.74
CA GLN A 108 -11.19 3.43 1.60
C GLN A 108 -9.88 4.07 2.04
N ASN A 109 -9.00 3.28 2.66
CA ASN A 109 -7.61 3.64 2.84
C ASN A 109 -6.82 3.13 1.63
N ASN A 110 -6.08 3.99 0.94
CA ASN A 110 -5.41 3.59 -0.30
C ASN A 110 -4.10 4.32 -0.55
N THR A 111 -3.30 3.76 -1.45
CA THR A 111 -2.05 4.34 -1.96
C THR A 111 -1.99 4.12 -3.47
N MET A 112 -1.36 5.05 -4.19
CA MET A 112 -1.33 5.08 -5.64
C MET A 112 0.09 4.92 -6.14
N LEU A 113 0.26 4.16 -7.21
CA LEU A 113 1.56 3.86 -7.81
C LEU A 113 1.47 3.94 -9.34
N MET A 114 2.50 4.48 -9.97
CA MET A 114 2.68 4.39 -11.42
C MET A 114 4.04 3.78 -11.72
N LEU A 115 4.09 2.85 -12.66
CA LEU A 115 5.35 2.34 -13.18
C LEU A 115 5.86 3.21 -14.33
N PRO A 116 7.18 3.48 -14.42
CA PRO A 116 7.74 4.23 -15.54
C PRO A 116 7.43 3.58 -16.89
N GLY A 117 6.89 4.35 -17.82
CA GLY A 117 6.59 3.89 -19.18
C GLY A 117 5.22 3.23 -19.36
N GLU A 118 4.46 3.05 -18.29
CA GLU A 118 3.13 2.44 -18.35
C GLU A 118 1.99 3.47 -18.27
N PRO A 119 0.81 3.17 -18.84
CA PRO A 119 -0.35 4.05 -18.75
C PRO A 119 -1.14 3.88 -17.44
N TRP A 120 -0.76 2.94 -16.57
CA TRP A 120 -1.57 2.51 -15.45
C TRP A 120 -1.28 3.31 -14.18
N VAL A 121 -2.35 3.69 -13.49
CA VAL A 121 -2.34 4.00 -12.06
C VAL A 121 -2.82 2.76 -11.33
N TYR A 122 -1.93 2.16 -10.55
CA TYR A 122 -2.23 1.07 -9.62
C TYR A 122 -2.65 1.67 -8.29
N ILE A 123 -3.74 1.16 -7.72
CA ILE A 123 -4.30 1.65 -6.46
C ILE A 123 -4.46 0.46 -5.54
N TYR A 124 -3.61 0.42 -4.51
CA TYR A 124 -3.75 -0.53 -3.41
C TYR A 124 -4.71 0.03 -2.39
N GLY A 125 -5.59 -0.80 -1.86
CA GLY A 125 -6.56 -0.36 -0.88
C GLY A 125 -6.82 -1.36 0.23
N THR A 126 -7.27 -0.85 1.36
CA THR A 126 -7.96 -1.65 2.38
C THR A 126 -9.37 -1.09 2.65
N ASN A 127 -10.16 -1.89 3.36
CA ASN A 127 -11.45 -1.45 3.86
C ASN A 127 -11.34 -0.28 4.85
N GLU A 128 -12.49 0.28 5.21
CA GLU A 128 -12.56 1.26 6.29
C GLU A 128 -12.05 0.68 7.63
N GLY A 129 -11.38 1.49 8.44
CA GLY A 129 -10.87 1.00 9.71
C GLY A 129 -9.77 -0.05 9.54
N ARG A 130 -9.70 -0.98 10.49
CA ARG A 130 -8.72 -2.06 10.53
C ARG A 130 -9.45 -3.39 10.64
N TRP A 131 -9.90 -3.92 9.50
CA TRP A 131 -10.72 -5.13 9.48
C TRP A 131 -9.94 -6.34 9.96
N ASN A 132 -10.53 -7.04 10.93
CA ASN A 132 -10.03 -8.33 11.35
C ASN A 132 -10.18 -9.33 10.20
N GLY A 133 -9.07 -9.81 9.65
CA GLY A 133 -9.07 -10.66 8.45
C GLY A 133 -9.41 -9.92 7.14
N GLY A 134 -9.38 -8.58 7.14
CA GLY A 134 -9.35 -7.80 5.90
C GLY A 134 -8.01 -7.95 5.17
N GLY A 135 -7.85 -7.32 4.00
CA GLY A 135 -6.61 -7.43 3.26
C GLY A 135 -6.33 -6.22 2.39
N ILE A 136 -5.20 -6.28 1.68
CA ILE A 136 -4.85 -5.31 0.64
C ILE A 136 -5.44 -5.81 -0.68
N HIS A 137 -6.22 -4.97 -1.33
CA HIS A 137 -6.82 -5.21 -2.63
C HIS A 137 -6.17 -4.29 -3.66
N LEU A 138 -6.32 -4.63 -4.94
CA LEU A 138 -5.69 -3.90 -6.03
C LEU A 138 -6.68 -3.64 -7.16
N VAL A 139 -6.67 -2.41 -7.64
CA VAL A 139 -7.34 -1.98 -8.87
C VAL A 139 -6.34 -1.19 -9.72
N ARG A 140 -6.52 -1.17 -11.03
CA ARG A 140 -5.78 -0.28 -11.92
C ARG A 140 -6.72 0.48 -12.84
N VAL A 141 -6.23 1.60 -13.38
CA VAL A 141 -6.95 2.40 -14.37
C VAL A 141 -5.95 3.14 -15.26
N ASP A 142 -6.26 3.38 -16.54
CA ASP A 142 -5.45 4.27 -17.37
C ASP A 142 -5.52 5.68 -16.78
N TRP A 143 -4.38 6.33 -16.58
CA TRP A 143 -4.33 7.67 -15.97
C TRP A 143 -5.16 8.71 -16.76
N ARG A 144 -5.41 8.47 -18.05
CA ARG A 144 -6.23 9.32 -18.92
C ARG A 144 -7.72 9.14 -18.72
N SER A 145 -8.16 8.07 -18.05
CA SER A 145 -9.58 7.74 -17.91
C SER A 145 -10.04 7.60 -16.45
N MET A 146 -9.23 8.02 -15.47
CA MET A 146 -9.52 7.92 -14.03
C MET A 146 -10.89 8.45 -13.59
N TRP A 147 -11.52 9.32 -14.38
CA TRP A 147 -12.84 9.91 -14.13
C TRP A 147 -14.03 9.05 -14.58
N ASN A 148 -13.77 7.89 -15.20
CA ASN A 148 -14.76 6.93 -15.68
C ASN A 148 -14.66 5.64 -14.87
N ARG A 149 -15.61 5.40 -13.97
CA ARG A 149 -15.58 4.28 -13.03
C ARG A 149 -15.56 2.90 -13.72
N SER A 150 -16.23 2.75 -14.84
CA SER A 150 -16.26 1.52 -15.66
C SER A 150 -14.91 1.16 -16.30
N THR A 151 -13.95 2.10 -16.35
CA THR A 151 -12.61 1.85 -16.89
C THR A 151 -11.62 1.28 -15.87
N TYR A 152 -12.05 1.13 -14.61
CA TYR A 152 -11.24 0.52 -13.57
C TYR A 152 -11.30 -1.00 -13.68
N GLU A 153 -10.12 -1.62 -13.59
CA GLU A 153 -9.93 -3.06 -13.64
C GLU A 153 -9.53 -3.57 -12.26
N PHE A 154 -10.32 -4.51 -11.75
CA PHE A 154 -10.08 -5.12 -10.45
C PHE A 154 -9.20 -6.35 -10.61
N TRP A 155 -8.24 -6.49 -9.69
CA TRP A 155 -7.40 -7.67 -9.61
C TRP A 155 -7.99 -8.67 -8.62
N GLY A 156 -8.24 -9.88 -9.09
CA GLY A 156 -8.87 -10.91 -8.27
C GLY A 156 -8.87 -12.29 -8.90
N ARG A 157 -9.11 -13.30 -8.05
CA ARG A 157 -9.17 -14.71 -8.41
C ARG A 157 -10.60 -15.18 -8.64
N ASP A 158 -10.90 -15.71 -9.83
CA ASP A 158 -12.22 -16.29 -10.06
C ASP A 158 -12.46 -17.60 -9.30
N GLY A 159 -13.69 -18.12 -9.37
CA GLY A 159 -14.05 -19.37 -8.70
C GLY A 159 -13.29 -20.61 -9.22
N GLY A 160 -12.64 -20.52 -10.38
CA GLY A 160 -11.76 -21.55 -10.92
C GLY A 160 -10.30 -21.40 -10.48
N GLY A 161 -9.98 -20.34 -9.73
CA GLY A 161 -8.65 -20.07 -9.22
C GLY A 161 -7.79 -19.17 -10.11
N THR A 162 -8.32 -18.62 -11.20
CA THR A 162 -7.53 -17.81 -12.14
C THR A 162 -7.52 -16.34 -11.74
N TRP A 163 -6.34 -15.80 -11.46
CA TRP A 163 -6.15 -14.37 -11.27
C TRP A 163 -6.07 -13.65 -12.61
N ALA A 164 -6.79 -12.55 -12.73
CA ALA A 164 -6.75 -11.68 -13.90
C ALA A 164 -7.33 -10.30 -13.56
N TRP A 165 -6.96 -9.30 -14.36
CA TRP A 165 -7.59 -7.98 -14.39
C TRP A 165 -8.98 -8.06 -15.03
N ARG A 166 -9.99 -7.44 -14.41
CA ARG A 166 -11.37 -7.46 -14.92
C ARG A 166 -12.08 -6.13 -14.69
N CYS A 167 -12.60 -5.51 -15.75
CA CYS A 167 -13.48 -4.34 -15.63
C CYS A 167 -14.77 -4.73 -14.89
N GLY A 168 -15.12 -3.99 -13.83
CA GLY A 168 -16.30 -4.29 -13.00
C GLY A 168 -16.28 -5.68 -12.34
N GLY A 169 -15.10 -6.29 -12.21
CA GLY A 169 -14.91 -7.59 -11.55
C GLY A 169 -14.96 -7.48 -10.03
N PHE A 170 -14.69 -8.61 -9.37
CA PHE A 170 -14.47 -8.69 -7.93
C PHE A 170 -12.98 -8.53 -7.61
N THR A 171 -12.67 -8.17 -6.38
CA THR A 171 -11.30 -8.18 -5.86
C THR A 171 -11.07 -9.39 -4.97
N THR A 172 -9.82 -9.83 -4.89
CA THR A 172 -9.38 -10.81 -3.90
C THR A 172 -8.17 -10.21 -3.18
N PRO A 173 -8.06 -10.31 -1.85
CA PRO A 173 -6.89 -9.80 -1.14
C PRO A 173 -5.59 -10.34 -1.73
N ILE A 174 -4.69 -9.44 -2.14
CA ILE A 174 -3.34 -9.79 -2.62
C ILE A 174 -2.37 -10.05 -1.47
N LEU A 175 -2.65 -9.43 -0.32
CA LEU A 175 -1.96 -9.61 0.94
C LEU A 175 -3.01 -9.63 2.05
N THR A 176 -2.86 -10.56 2.97
CA THR A 176 -3.63 -10.65 4.21
C THR A 176 -2.72 -10.43 5.41
N PRO A 177 -3.26 -10.06 6.58
CA PRO A 177 -2.50 -10.01 7.81
C PRO A 177 -1.69 -11.29 8.00
N THR A 178 -0.42 -11.16 8.35
CA THR A 178 0.49 -12.32 8.48
C THR A 178 0.06 -13.24 9.62
N VAL A 179 -0.51 -12.66 10.68
CA VAL A 179 -1.08 -13.41 11.80
C VAL A 179 -2.60 -13.44 11.64
N PRO A 180 -3.24 -14.63 11.74
CA PRO A 180 -4.69 -14.74 11.74
C PRO A 180 -5.33 -13.87 12.81
N ASN A 181 -6.57 -13.45 12.55
CA ASN A 181 -7.33 -12.57 13.44
C ASN A 181 -6.65 -11.22 13.73
N ASN A 182 -5.97 -10.66 12.73
CA ASN A 182 -5.34 -9.35 12.81
C ASN A 182 -5.79 -8.44 11.65
N ALA A 183 -5.28 -7.21 11.61
CA ALA A 183 -5.66 -6.22 10.63
C ALA A 183 -4.46 -5.52 10.01
N ILE A 184 -4.63 -5.08 8.77
CA ILE A 184 -3.67 -4.23 8.06
C ILE A 184 -4.01 -2.76 8.33
N GLY A 185 -2.97 -1.97 8.62
CA GLY A 185 -3.07 -0.53 8.82
C GLY A 185 -2.85 0.28 7.54
N GLU A 186 -2.48 1.54 7.72
CA GLU A 186 -2.27 2.48 6.63
C GLU A 186 -1.16 2.04 5.67
N LEU A 187 -1.40 2.26 4.37
CA LEU A 187 -0.59 1.77 3.26
C LEU A 187 0.26 2.90 2.66
N SER A 188 1.45 2.54 2.19
CA SER A 188 2.26 3.38 1.31
C SER A 188 2.93 2.50 0.27
N ALA A 189 2.87 2.91 -1.01
CA ALA A 189 3.52 2.25 -2.13
C ALA A 189 4.56 3.17 -2.76
N GLN A 190 5.71 2.61 -3.16
CA GLN A 190 6.75 3.30 -3.91
C GLN A 190 7.37 2.36 -4.94
N VAL A 191 8.01 2.93 -5.98
CA VAL A 191 8.95 2.20 -6.84
C VAL A 191 10.36 2.56 -6.39
N ILE A 192 11.12 1.59 -5.91
CA ILE A 192 12.50 1.76 -5.44
C ILE A 192 13.36 0.68 -6.08
N ASP A 193 14.45 1.09 -6.75
CA ASP A 193 15.35 0.21 -7.52
C ASP A 193 14.60 -0.76 -8.46
N GLY A 194 13.55 -0.26 -9.12
CA GLY A 194 12.74 -1.04 -10.05
C GLY A 194 11.79 -2.05 -9.40
N ARG A 195 11.70 -2.10 -8.07
CA ARG A 195 10.75 -2.94 -7.32
C ARG A 195 9.59 -2.11 -6.80
N VAL A 196 8.42 -2.72 -6.74
CA VAL A 196 7.30 -2.19 -5.98
C VAL A 196 7.56 -2.47 -4.51
N VAL A 197 7.51 -1.44 -3.68
CA VAL A 197 7.65 -1.52 -2.22
C VAL A 197 6.34 -1.13 -1.58
N LEU A 198 5.72 -2.06 -0.86
CA LEU A 198 4.62 -1.77 0.05
C LEU A 198 5.14 -1.64 1.47
N SER A 199 4.71 -0.59 2.14
CA SER A 199 4.96 -0.31 3.54
C SER A 199 3.63 -0.16 4.25
N TYR A 200 3.41 -0.93 5.32
CA TYR A 200 2.14 -0.93 6.05
C TYR A 200 2.31 -1.46 7.47
N CYS A 201 1.30 -1.25 8.32
CA CYS A 201 1.25 -1.94 9.61
C CYS A 201 0.61 -3.32 9.45
N ASP A 202 1.31 -4.39 9.85
CA ASP A 202 0.79 -5.76 9.88
C ASP A 202 0.45 -6.16 11.31
N GLY A 203 -0.63 -5.59 11.82
CA GLY A 203 -1.19 -5.99 13.10
C GLY A 203 -0.19 -5.95 14.25
N ILE A 204 0.04 -7.11 14.86
CA ILE A 204 0.94 -7.28 16.02
C ILE A 204 2.43 -7.24 15.65
N LEU A 205 2.79 -7.46 14.38
CA LEU A 205 4.18 -7.41 13.94
C LEU A 205 4.74 -5.98 13.99
N GLY A 206 3.90 -4.98 13.75
CA GLY A 206 4.28 -3.57 13.68
C GLY A 206 4.37 -3.07 12.24
N ALA A 207 5.30 -2.14 11.98
CA ALA A 207 5.57 -1.64 10.64
C ALA A 207 6.37 -2.68 9.87
N VAL A 208 5.86 -3.07 8.70
CA VAL A 208 6.49 -4.03 7.81
C VAL A 208 6.64 -3.46 6.42
N THR A 209 7.58 -4.01 5.66
CA THR A 209 7.68 -3.81 4.21
C THR A 209 7.62 -5.12 3.47
N ARG A 210 7.10 -5.09 2.24
CA ARG A 210 7.18 -6.17 1.27
C ARG A 210 7.56 -5.59 -0.09
N THR A 211 8.36 -6.34 -0.84
CA THR A 211 8.74 -5.97 -2.20
C THR A 211 8.13 -6.94 -3.20
N ALA A 212 7.95 -6.47 -4.43
CA ALA A 212 7.53 -7.29 -5.56
C ALA A 212 8.15 -6.76 -6.86
N PRO A 213 8.39 -7.62 -7.86
CA PRO A 213 8.80 -7.19 -9.20
C PRO A 213 7.66 -6.52 -9.97
N ARG A 214 6.40 -6.78 -9.61
CA ARG A 214 5.20 -6.24 -10.28
C ARG A 214 4.15 -5.77 -9.28
N PRO A 215 3.22 -4.88 -9.69
CA PRO A 215 2.23 -4.34 -8.78
C PRO A 215 1.24 -5.39 -8.25
N GLU A 216 0.85 -6.35 -9.07
CA GLU A 216 -0.09 -7.40 -8.67
C GLU A 216 0.50 -8.39 -7.67
N GLY A 217 1.81 -8.63 -7.69
CA GLY A 217 2.46 -9.43 -6.67
C GLY A 217 3.68 -10.23 -7.14
N LEU A 218 3.80 -11.45 -6.61
CA LEU A 218 5.05 -12.10 -6.20
C LEU A 218 5.71 -11.38 -5.02
N TRP A 219 4.90 -11.06 -4.01
CA TRP A 219 5.35 -10.36 -2.81
C TRP A 219 6.31 -11.22 -1.99
N THR A 220 7.39 -10.60 -1.51
CA THR A 220 8.25 -11.20 -0.50
C THR A 220 7.49 -11.50 0.79
N MET A 221 8.10 -12.31 1.65
CA MET A 221 7.72 -12.38 3.06
C MET A 221 7.84 -11.00 3.72
N PRO A 222 7.06 -10.72 4.77
CA PRO A 222 7.08 -9.41 5.42
C PRO A 222 8.42 -9.20 6.14
N ALA A 223 9.11 -8.11 5.79
CA ALA A 223 10.26 -7.64 6.55
C ALA A 223 9.76 -6.74 7.68
N ILE A 224 9.96 -7.17 8.93
CA ILE A 224 9.56 -6.40 10.12
C ILE A 224 10.60 -5.30 10.34
N GLN A 225 10.17 -4.05 10.18
CA GLN A 225 11.06 -2.90 10.27
C GLN A 225 11.07 -2.27 11.67
N VAL A 226 9.88 -2.08 12.25
CA VAL A 226 9.73 -1.53 13.60
C VAL A 226 8.57 -2.23 14.28
N THR A 227 8.85 -2.83 15.44
CA THR A 227 7.85 -3.51 16.25
C THR A 227 7.07 -2.55 17.14
N GLY A 228 5.89 -2.97 17.60
CA GLY A 228 5.11 -2.23 18.59
C GLY A 228 5.80 -2.07 19.96
N VAL A 229 6.83 -2.86 20.24
CA VAL A 229 7.67 -2.72 21.45
C VAL A 229 8.66 -1.57 21.30
N GLU A 230 9.29 -1.46 20.13
CA GLU A 230 10.26 -0.39 19.82
C GLU A 230 9.58 0.96 19.66
N GLN A 231 8.39 0.98 19.04
CA GLN A 231 7.57 2.18 18.89
C GLN A 231 6.12 1.88 19.27
N PRO A 232 5.72 2.09 20.53
CA PRO A 232 4.35 1.92 20.97
C PRO A 232 3.38 2.78 20.16
N ALA A 233 2.28 2.17 19.73
CA ALA A 233 1.22 2.83 18.97
C ALA A 233 1.74 3.49 17.67
N LEU A 234 2.68 2.82 17.01
CA LEU A 234 3.12 3.12 15.65
C LEU A 234 1.96 2.99 14.65
N TYR A 235 1.98 3.81 13.60
CA TYR A 235 1.03 3.72 12.50
C TYR A 235 1.57 4.44 11.23
N ALA A 236 1.02 4.14 10.06
CA ALA A 236 1.37 4.74 8.76
C ALA A 236 2.88 4.82 8.43
N PRO A 237 3.59 3.68 8.30
CA PRO A 237 4.95 3.67 7.80
C PRO A 237 4.98 4.03 6.31
N ALA A 238 5.84 4.99 5.93
CA ALA A 238 6.08 5.35 4.54
C ALA A 238 7.58 5.31 4.23
N ILE A 239 7.95 4.78 3.07
CA ILE A 239 9.34 4.79 2.61
C ILE A 239 9.58 6.02 1.75
N HIS A 240 10.68 6.73 2.02
CA HIS A 240 11.08 7.87 1.21
C HIS A 240 11.44 7.41 -0.22
N PRO A 241 10.91 8.04 -1.29
CA PRO A 241 11.05 7.56 -2.67
C PRO A 241 12.50 7.54 -3.19
N TYR A 242 13.39 8.39 -2.67
CA TYR A 242 14.82 8.41 -3.03
C TYR A 242 15.69 7.46 -2.20
N SER A 243 15.06 6.45 -1.60
CA SER A 243 15.75 5.34 -0.94
C SER A 243 16.34 4.37 -1.96
N ASN A 244 17.14 3.42 -1.49
CA ASN A 244 17.48 2.18 -2.21
C ASN A 244 17.07 0.98 -1.34
N LEU A 245 17.03 -0.21 -1.93
CA LEU A 245 16.56 -1.42 -1.23
C LEU A 245 17.41 -1.79 -0.01
N GLY A 246 18.73 -1.63 -0.07
CA GLY A 246 19.61 -1.98 1.05
C GLY A 246 19.64 -0.95 2.17
N ARG A 247 19.22 0.29 1.89
CA ARG A 247 19.25 1.40 2.83
C ARG A 247 18.17 2.41 2.48
N ALA A 248 17.03 2.26 3.13
CA ALA A 248 15.88 3.11 2.97
C ALA A 248 15.62 3.98 4.20
N GLN A 249 14.96 5.11 3.98
CA GLN A 249 14.51 6.00 5.04
C GLN A 249 13.01 5.82 5.21
N MET A 250 12.60 5.21 6.32
CA MET A 250 11.21 5.06 6.70
C MET A 250 10.79 6.24 7.59
N LEU A 251 9.69 6.89 7.24
CA LEU A 251 8.96 7.79 8.12
C LEU A 251 7.85 6.99 8.82
N LEU A 252 7.89 6.95 10.14
CA LEU A 252 6.93 6.22 10.95
C LEU A 252 6.24 7.15 11.94
N SER A 253 4.93 7.29 11.81
CA SER A 253 4.13 8.05 12.76
C SER A 253 3.80 7.23 14.00
N ALA A 254 3.60 7.91 15.12
CA ALA A 254 3.22 7.30 16.38
C ALA A 254 2.41 8.27 17.23
N TRP A 255 1.53 7.69 18.05
CA TRP A 255 0.70 8.43 19.00
C TRP A 255 0.63 7.74 20.37
N PRO A 256 1.77 7.56 21.07
CA PRO A 256 1.81 6.76 22.28
C PRO A 256 0.83 7.27 23.34
N GLN A 257 0.19 6.34 24.03
CA GLN A 257 -0.82 6.63 25.03
C GLN A 257 -0.39 6.15 26.43
N VAL A 258 -0.72 6.93 27.45
CA VAL A 258 -0.63 6.53 28.86
C VAL A 258 -1.99 6.73 29.50
N ASN A 259 -2.54 5.68 30.11
CA ASN A 259 -3.87 5.68 30.73
C ASN A 259 -4.98 6.21 29.80
N GLY A 260 -4.91 5.87 28.50
CA GLY A 260 -5.88 6.31 27.49
C GLY A 260 -5.73 7.76 27.02
N GLN A 261 -4.69 8.48 27.46
CA GLN A 261 -4.36 9.82 26.97
C GLN A 261 -3.17 9.76 26.01
N THR A 262 -3.34 10.32 24.82
CA THR A 262 -2.24 10.53 23.86
C THR A 262 -1.22 11.49 24.44
N LEU A 263 0.03 11.04 24.59
CA LEU A 263 1.14 11.87 25.06
C LEU A 263 1.53 12.90 24.02
N TYR A 264 1.74 12.45 22.79
CA TYR A 264 2.03 13.27 21.64
C TYR A 264 1.61 12.53 20.37
N TYR A 265 1.51 13.28 19.28
CA TYR A 265 1.49 12.74 17.94
C TYR A 265 2.77 13.21 17.25
N GLY A 266 3.49 12.31 16.60
CA GLY A 266 4.73 12.67 15.92
C GLY A 266 5.17 11.62 14.91
N THR A 267 6.14 12.00 14.08
CA THR A 267 6.77 11.13 13.09
C THR A 267 8.25 11.02 13.41
N ARG A 268 8.78 9.80 13.36
CA ARG A 268 10.20 9.50 13.51
C ARG A 268 10.73 8.89 12.22
N GLN A 269 11.93 9.31 11.83
CA GLN A 269 12.66 8.69 10.73
C GLN A 269 13.48 7.50 11.25
N TRP A 270 13.47 6.40 10.50
CA TRP A 270 14.22 5.18 10.72
C TRP A 270 15.03 4.86 9.47
N GLU A 271 16.26 4.40 9.64
CA GLU A 271 17.01 3.76 8.58
C GLU A 271 16.69 2.26 8.61
N VAL A 272 16.28 1.71 7.48
CA VAL A 272 15.78 0.34 7.35
C VAL A 272 16.36 -0.35 6.12
N SER A 273 16.37 -1.67 6.10
CA SER A 273 16.66 -2.49 4.91
C SER A 273 15.36 -3.04 4.35
N LEU A 274 15.15 -2.92 3.05
CA LEU A 274 13.98 -3.46 2.34
C LEU A 274 14.23 -4.87 1.81
N PHE A 275 15.46 -5.38 1.89
CA PHE A 275 15.74 -6.81 1.68
C PHE A 275 15.09 -7.62 2.81
N GLY A 276 14.38 -8.67 2.45
CA GLY A 276 13.64 -9.53 3.36
C GLY A 276 14.56 -10.39 4.20
N GLY A 277 14.43 -10.25 5.53
CA GLY A 277 15.09 -11.13 6.48
C GLY A 277 15.64 -10.40 7.69
N GLY A 278 14.88 -10.40 8.79
CA GLY A 278 15.42 -10.23 10.13
C GLY A 278 15.32 -8.84 10.76
N SER A 279 14.75 -8.80 11.96
CA SER A 279 14.94 -7.74 12.95
C SER A 279 16.44 -7.62 13.24
N GLY A 280 17.09 -6.65 12.60
CA GLY A 280 18.53 -6.48 12.69
C GLY A 280 18.93 -5.13 12.14
N SER A 281 18.91 -4.12 13.01
CA SER A 281 19.68 -2.90 12.78
C SER A 281 21.13 -3.29 12.49
N LEU A 282 21.57 -3.23 11.24
CA LEU A 282 22.98 -3.35 10.89
C LEU A 282 23.36 -2.30 9.85
N SER A 283 24.31 -1.46 10.25
CA SER A 283 25.07 -0.54 9.41
C SER A 283 25.60 -1.27 8.17
N SER A 284 25.27 -0.78 6.97
CA SER A 284 25.76 -1.35 5.71
C SER A 284 27.29 -1.23 5.59
N SER A 285 27.98 -2.34 5.31
CA SER A 285 29.43 -2.31 5.03
C SER A 285 29.70 -1.81 3.59
N PRO A 286 30.85 -1.13 3.34
CA PRO A 286 31.24 -0.64 2.01
C PRO A 286 31.29 -1.72 0.92
N THR A 287 31.41 -2.99 1.31
CA THR A 287 31.50 -4.16 0.41
C THR A 287 30.17 -4.41 -0.32
N ALA A 288 29.03 -4.21 0.34
CA ALA A 288 27.71 -4.37 -0.28
C ALA A 288 27.44 -3.31 -1.37
N ARG A 289 28.01 -2.11 -1.22
CA ARG A 289 27.87 -1.02 -2.19
C ARG A 289 28.71 -1.25 -3.45
N ALA A 290 29.87 -1.89 -3.33
CA ALA A 290 30.73 -2.21 -4.48
C ALA A 290 30.20 -3.39 -5.31
N ALA A 291 29.41 -4.29 -4.70
CA ALA A 291 28.86 -5.47 -5.36
C ALA A 291 27.63 -5.17 -6.24
N THR A 292 26.89 -4.10 -5.96
CA THR A 292 25.70 -3.71 -6.73
C THR A 292 25.96 -2.66 -7.81
N GLU A 293 27.10 -1.97 -7.78
CA GLU A 293 27.47 -0.92 -8.75
C GLU A 293 27.67 -1.44 -10.19
N ASN A 294 27.91 -2.75 -10.37
CA ASN A 294 28.13 -3.37 -11.69
C ASN A 294 27.01 -4.31 -12.16
N LEU A 295 25.95 -4.49 -11.36
CA LEU A 295 24.75 -5.16 -11.83
C LEU A 295 24.03 -4.18 -12.75
N SER A 296 24.14 -4.40 -14.06
CA SER A 296 23.39 -3.63 -15.04
C SER A 296 21.92 -3.67 -14.65
N SER A 297 21.32 -2.49 -14.52
CA SER A 297 19.88 -2.32 -14.46
C SER A 297 19.29 -2.82 -15.77
N GLU A 298 19.15 -4.13 -15.95
CA GLU A 298 18.07 -4.61 -16.79
C GLU A 298 16.80 -4.22 -16.04
N SER A 299 16.33 -3.01 -16.35
CA SER A 299 14.94 -2.66 -16.14
C SER A 299 14.16 -3.73 -16.87
N SER A 300 13.64 -4.70 -16.12
CA SER A 300 12.56 -5.54 -16.61
C SER A 300 11.43 -4.58 -16.93
N HIS A 301 11.37 -4.12 -18.18
CA HIS A 301 10.19 -3.47 -18.71
C HIS A 301 9.10 -4.52 -18.65
N VAL A 302 8.16 -4.34 -17.72
CA VAL A 302 7.03 -5.23 -17.52
C VAL A 302 6.10 -5.02 -18.71
N THR A 303 6.18 -5.90 -19.71
CA THR A 303 5.35 -5.79 -20.93
C THR A 303 4.22 -6.81 -21.00
N GLU A 304 4.22 -7.84 -20.14
CA GLU A 304 3.20 -8.88 -20.15
C GLU A 304 2.36 -8.86 -18.86
N GLU A 305 1.05 -8.90 -19.02
CA GLU A 305 0.10 -8.95 -17.90
C GLU A 305 0.16 -10.32 -17.21
N TYR A 306 0.35 -10.32 -15.90
CA TYR A 306 0.34 -11.57 -15.13
C TYR A 306 -1.07 -12.16 -15.06
N THR A 307 -1.16 -13.48 -15.20
CA THR A 307 -2.36 -14.29 -14.90
C THR A 307 -1.92 -15.56 -14.17
N GLY A 308 -2.32 -15.78 -12.91
CA GLY A 308 -1.88 -16.95 -12.11
C GLY A 308 -1.89 -16.73 -10.59
N ASP A 309 -1.49 -17.73 -9.80
CA ASP A 309 -1.53 -17.65 -8.32
C ASP A 309 -0.51 -16.66 -7.70
N LEU A 310 -0.99 -15.74 -6.86
CA LEU A 310 -0.21 -14.63 -6.28
C LEU A 310 0.96 -15.00 -5.36
N ALA A 311 0.86 -16.14 -4.68
CA ALA A 311 1.98 -16.75 -4.00
C ALA A 311 2.51 -17.81 -4.97
N PRO A 312 3.68 -17.60 -5.58
CA PRO A 312 4.18 -18.60 -6.50
C PRO A 312 4.44 -19.88 -5.71
N ASP A 313 4.02 -21.02 -6.26
CA ASP A 313 4.92 -22.16 -6.18
C ASP A 313 6.18 -21.70 -6.90
N VAL A 314 7.20 -21.26 -6.13
CA VAL A 314 8.42 -20.66 -6.66
C VAL A 314 8.99 -21.56 -7.76
N SER A 315 8.85 -22.89 -7.63
CA SER A 315 9.31 -23.85 -8.65
C SER A 315 8.66 -23.71 -10.03
N GLN A 316 7.48 -23.08 -10.13
CA GLN A 316 6.70 -22.92 -11.36
C GLN A 316 6.96 -21.58 -12.08
N LEU A 317 7.73 -20.67 -11.48
CA LEU A 317 8.05 -19.38 -12.10
C LEU A 317 9.20 -19.50 -13.12
N PRO A 318 9.35 -18.56 -14.07
CA PRO A 318 10.60 -18.41 -14.81
C PRO A 318 11.79 -18.18 -13.87
N VAL A 319 12.97 -18.75 -14.17
CA VAL A 319 14.16 -18.69 -13.30
C VAL A 319 14.52 -17.26 -12.89
N ALA A 320 14.39 -16.28 -13.80
CA ALA A 320 14.66 -14.88 -13.48
C ALA A 320 13.72 -14.33 -12.37
N GLU A 321 12.45 -14.71 -12.39
CA GLU A 321 11.47 -14.31 -11.37
C GLU A 321 11.71 -15.07 -10.06
N GLN A 322 12.13 -16.34 -10.12
CA GLN A 322 12.54 -17.10 -8.94
C GLN A 322 13.72 -16.46 -8.23
N VAL A 323 14.77 -16.10 -8.99
CA VAL A 323 15.95 -15.41 -8.45
C VAL A 323 15.54 -14.07 -7.83
N ALA A 324 14.69 -13.29 -8.50
CA ALA A 324 14.26 -11.98 -7.99
C ALA A 324 13.52 -12.07 -6.64
N VAL A 325 12.66 -13.08 -6.47
CA VAL A 325 11.92 -13.31 -5.22
C VAL A 325 12.82 -13.88 -4.13
N LEU A 326 13.70 -14.83 -4.47
CA LEU A 326 14.60 -15.49 -3.52
C LEU A 326 15.74 -14.57 -3.06
N ALA A 327 16.31 -13.76 -3.97
CA ALA A 327 17.33 -12.76 -3.64
C ALA A 327 16.85 -11.77 -2.58
N ASP A 328 15.58 -11.41 -2.61
CA ASP A 328 14.99 -10.52 -1.62
C ASP A 328 14.66 -11.25 -0.29
N ALA A 329 14.83 -12.57 -0.18
CA ALA A 329 14.50 -13.35 1.01
C ALA A 329 15.73 -13.98 1.69
N VAL A 330 16.92 -13.82 1.10
CA VAL A 330 18.18 -14.39 1.59
C VAL A 330 19.04 -13.35 2.29
N ASP A 331 19.96 -13.85 3.12
CA ASP A 331 20.99 -13.06 3.76
C ASP A 331 21.83 -12.30 2.72
N ALA A 332 22.28 -11.09 3.08
CA ALA A 332 23.10 -10.22 2.23
C ALA A 332 24.45 -10.86 1.78
N GLU A 333 24.84 -11.98 2.38
CA GLU A 333 26.02 -12.76 2.00
C GLU A 333 25.78 -13.78 0.87
N VAL A 334 24.53 -13.98 0.44
CA VAL A 334 24.20 -14.97 -0.61
C VAL A 334 24.35 -14.36 -2.01
N ASP A 335 25.26 -14.92 -2.81
CA ASP A 335 25.49 -14.51 -4.19
C ASP A 335 24.29 -14.88 -5.09
N HIS A 336 23.84 -13.92 -5.92
CA HIS A 336 22.74 -14.13 -6.85
C HIS A 336 23.10 -15.09 -8.00
N ASP A 337 24.38 -15.15 -8.38
CA ASP A 337 24.86 -16.11 -9.39
C ASP A 337 24.84 -17.54 -8.83
N TRP A 338 25.02 -17.70 -7.51
CA TRP A 338 24.79 -18.97 -6.83
C TRP A 338 23.31 -19.36 -6.85
N LEU A 339 22.39 -18.44 -6.55
CA LEU A 339 20.95 -18.71 -6.64
C LEU A 339 20.56 -19.14 -8.07
N ARG A 340 21.08 -18.45 -9.10
CA ARG A 340 20.82 -18.81 -10.50
C ARG A 340 21.36 -20.21 -10.83
N SER A 341 22.61 -20.49 -10.47
CA SER A 341 23.25 -21.78 -10.72
C SER A 341 22.56 -22.93 -9.98
N ALA A 342 22.11 -22.70 -8.74
CA ALA A 342 21.35 -23.67 -7.95
C ALA A 342 20.00 -24.00 -8.61
N LEU A 343 19.27 -22.99 -9.05
CA LEU A 343 17.96 -23.16 -9.71
C LEU A 343 18.06 -23.81 -11.09
N GLN A 344 19.21 -23.69 -11.75
CA GLN A 344 19.49 -24.35 -13.03
C GLN A 344 20.06 -25.77 -12.86
N GLY A 345 20.29 -26.22 -11.61
CA GLY A 345 20.84 -27.54 -11.31
C GLY A 345 22.33 -27.67 -11.64
N GLU A 346 23.05 -26.54 -11.71
CA GLU A 346 24.48 -26.47 -12.05
C GLU A 346 25.38 -26.58 -10.81
N LEU A 347 24.80 -26.46 -9.60
CA LEU A 347 25.47 -26.71 -8.33
C LEU A 347 25.08 -28.11 -7.80
N GLU A 348 26.08 -28.86 -7.35
CA GLU A 348 25.89 -30.17 -6.71
C GLU A 348 25.41 -29.94 -5.26
N ASP A 349 24.31 -30.58 -4.85
CA ASP A 349 23.82 -30.53 -3.45
C ASP A 349 24.70 -31.46 -2.60
N ASP A 350 25.69 -30.88 -1.91
CA ASP A 350 26.64 -31.59 -1.07
C ASP A 350 26.15 -31.81 0.37
N ARG A 351 24.90 -31.44 0.68
CA ARG A 351 24.32 -31.66 2.01
C ARG A 351 24.12 -33.15 2.23
N THR A 352 24.90 -33.72 3.13
CA THR A 352 24.64 -35.06 3.69
C THR A 352 23.25 -35.07 4.30
N THR A 353 22.36 -35.90 3.75
CA THR A 353 21.02 -36.12 4.31
C THR A 353 21.12 -36.53 5.79
N PRO A 354 20.17 -36.14 6.67
CA PRO A 354 20.20 -36.45 8.11
C PRO A 354 20.23 -37.94 8.51
N ALA A 355 20.29 -38.87 7.55
CA ALA A 355 20.39 -40.29 7.78
C ALA A 355 21.80 -40.77 8.17
N ASP A 356 22.85 -39.94 8.03
CA ASP A 356 24.24 -40.38 8.25
C ASP A 356 24.80 -40.12 9.67
N HIS A 357 23.98 -39.63 10.61
CA HIS A 357 24.38 -39.42 12.01
C HIS A 357 24.14 -40.65 12.90
N GLU A 358 24.83 -41.77 12.66
CA GLU A 358 24.95 -42.84 13.69
C GLU A 358 26.24 -42.73 14.53
N ASN A 359 27.16 -41.80 14.25
CA ASN A 359 28.47 -41.75 14.94
C ASN A 359 28.91 -40.36 15.44
N TYR A 360 28.00 -39.43 15.74
CA TYR A 360 28.40 -38.15 16.35
C TYR A 360 28.43 -38.27 17.90
N ASP A 361 29.63 -38.39 18.47
CA ASP A 361 29.88 -38.28 19.92
C ASP A 361 30.27 -36.84 20.27
N PRO A 362 29.42 -36.07 20.98
CA PRO A 362 29.66 -34.67 21.30
C PRO A 362 30.76 -34.42 22.34
N MET A 363 31.47 -35.44 22.84
CA MET A 363 32.45 -35.30 23.93
C MET A 363 33.93 -35.26 23.50
N THR A 364 34.27 -35.12 22.21
CA THR A 364 35.68 -35.19 21.76
C THR A 364 36.20 -34.08 20.85
N ALA A 365 35.51 -32.94 20.70
CA ALA A 365 36.07 -31.82 19.95
C ALA A 365 36.85 -30.85 20.87
N GLU A 366 38.19 -30.95 20.84
CA GLU A 366 39.12 -29.87 21.26
C GLU A 366 39.03 -28.65 20.35
#